data_AF-A0A2K3NTU2-F1
#
_entry.id   AF-A0A2K3NTU2-F1
#
_cell.length_a   1.000
_cell.length_b   1.000
_cell.length_c   1.000
_cell.angle_alpha   90.00
_cell.angle_beta   90.00
_cell.angle_gamma   90.00
#
_symmetry.space_group_name_H-M   'P 1'
#
loop_
_entity.id
_entity.type
_entity.pdbx_description
1 polymer ?
#
loop_
_entity_poly.entity_id
_entity_poly.type
_entity_poly.pdbx_seq_one_letter_code
_entity_poly.pdbx_strand_id
1 'polypeptide(L)'
;MKYPSANKWIIEKLCGKFVRLSVNMYASNVVEDLLRVSNQNDVRVIVEEIMRSPNFLDVLQDRFGNYVAQRALQYSQGHLCRQLANLINSYHKELHSHIYGKNVLTMAKRYIEG
;
A
#
# COMPACT_ATOMS: atom_id res chain seq x y z
N MET A 1 3.64 -8.30 -15.53
CA MET A 1 2.88 -8.91 -16.64
C MET A 1 2.09 -7.83 -17.39
N LYS A 2 1.99 -7.90 -18.73
CA LYS A 2 1.34 -6.91 -19.62
C LYS A 2 -0.10 -7.33 -20.02
N TYR A 3 -0.99 -7.56 -19.07
CA TYR A 3 -2.39 -7.95 -19.38
C TYR A 3 -3.40 -7.24 -18.45
N PRO A 4 -3.88 -6.03 -18.81
CA PRO A 4 -4.78 -5.24 -17.96
C PRO A 4 -6.07 -5.98 -17.57
N SER A 5 -6.63 -6.79 -18.47
CA SER A 5 -7.83 -7.59 -18.22
C SER A 5 -7.59 -8.73 -17.23
N ALA A 6 -6.43 -9.37 -17.27
CA ALA A 6 -6.05 -10.40 -16.30
C ALA A 6 -5.83 -9.80 -14.90
N ASN A 7 -5.19 -8.63 -14.82
CA ASN A 7 -4.96 -7.93 -13.55
C ASN A 7 -6.28 -7.58 -12.86
N LYS A 8 -7.24 -7.04 -13.61
CA LYS A 8 -8.57 -6.73 -13.08
C LYS A 8 -9.27 -7.95 -12.49
N TRP A 9 -9.29 -9.07 -13.22
CA TRP A 9 -9.88 -10.31 -12.72
C TRP A 9 -9.18 -10.82 -11.45
N ILE A 10 -7.86 -10.75 -11.40
CA ILE A 10 -7.09 -11.12 -10.19
C ILE A 10 -7.51 -10.23 -9.02
N ILE A 11 -7.58 -8.90 -9.22
CA ILE A 11 -7.95 -7.95 -8.18
C ILE A 11 -9.36 -8.22 -7.65
N GLU A 12 -10.32 -8.51 -8.54
CA GLU A 12 -11.68 -8.90 -8.14
C GLU A 12 -11.70 -10.16 -7.26
N LYS A 13 -10.82 -11.14 -7.50
CA LYS A 13 -10.71 -12.37 -6.68
C LYS A 13 -9.98 -12.17 -5.35
N LEU A 14 -9.10 -11.18 -5.28
CA LEU A 14 -8.30 -10.86 -4.11
C LEU A 14 -8.89 -9.74 -3.24
N CYS A 15 -9.91 -9.03 -3.72
CA CYS A 15 -10.66 -8.03 -2.98
C CYS A 15 -11.14 -8.60 -1.63
N GLY A 16 -11.01 -7.79 -0.58
CA GLY A 16 -11.23 -8.13 0.83
C GLY A 16 -10.09 -8.92 1.49
N LYS A 17 -8.95 -9.12 0.81
CA LYS A 17 -7.81 -9.90 1.33
C LYS A 17 -6.46 -9.18 1.25
N PHE A 18 -6.39 -7.97 0.67
CA PHE A 18 -5.12 -7.28 0.41
C PHE A 18 -4.30 -7.03 1.67
N VAL A 19 -4.94 -6.74 2.81
CA VAL A 19 -4.24 -6.60 4.10
C VAL A 19 -3.50 -7.89 4.48
N ARG A 20 -4.22 -9.03 4.47
CA ARG A 20 -3.63 -10.34 4.82
C ARG A 20 -2.57 -10.77 3.82
N LEU A 21 -2.76 -10.47 2.53
CA LEU A 21 -1.79 -10.78 1.49
C LEU A 21 -0.52 -9.91 1.63
N SER A 22 -0.67 -8.65 2.06
CA SER A 22 0.44 -7.72 2.20
C SER A 22 1.46 -8.14 3.25
N VAL A 23 1.01 -8.81 4.32
CA VAL A 23 1.87 -9.29 5.42
C VAL A 23 2.34 -10.74 5.23
N ASN A 24 2.08 -11.33 4.06
CA ASN A 24 2.50 -12.68 3.75
C ASN A 24 3.80 -12.67 2.93
N MET A 25 4.78 -13.50 3.32
CA MET A 25 6.11 -13.59 2.72
C MET A 25 6.14 -13.74 1.18
N TYR A 26 5.14 -14.42 0.61
CA TYR A 26 5.09 -14.67 -0.84
C TYR A 26 4.04 -13.81 -1.53
N ALA A 27 2.86 -13.67 -0.90
CA ALA A 27 1.75 -12.94 -1.51
C ALA A 27 1.96 -11.42 -1.51
N SER A 28 2.82 -10.87 -0.63
CA SER A 28 3.15 -9.44 -0.64
C SER A 28 3.70 -9.01 -2.01
N ASN A 29 4.57 -9.82 -2.61
CA ASN A 29 5.14 -9.58 -3.93
C ASN A 29 4.06 -9.49 -5.03
N VAL A 30 3.00 -10.29 -4.90
CA VAL A 30 1.85 -10.24 -5.82
C VAL A 30 1.12 -8.91 -5.68
N VAL A 31 0.90 -8.44 -4.44
CA VAL A 31 0.27 -7.13 -4.20
C VAL A 31 1.14 -5.98 -4.73
N GLU A 32 2.45 -6.03 -4.52
CA GLU A 32 3.40 -5.05 -5.08
C GLU A 32 3.36 -5.02 -6.61
N ASP A 33 3.33 -6.20 -7.25
CA ASP A 33 3.24 -6.30 -8.70
C ASP A 33 1.91 -5.78 -9.23
N LEU A 34 0.80 -6.08 -8.57
CA LEU A 34 -0.51 -5.54 -8.92
C LEU A 34 -0.53 -4.01 -8.83
N LEU A 35 0.04 -3.42 -7.77
CA LEU A 35 0.16 -1.97 -7.62
C LEU A 35 1.00 -1.35 -8.76
N ARG A 36 2.06 -2.04 -9.18
CA ARG A 36 2.97 -1.56 -10.23
C ARG A 36 2.39 -1.65 -11.64
N VAL A 37 1.65 -2.71 -11.96
CA VAL A 37 1.25 -3.03 -13.35
C VAL A 37 -0.22 -2.79 -13.66
N SER A 38 -1.02 -2.37 -12.68
CA SER A 38 -2.45 -2.10 -12.86
C SER A 38 -2.73 -0.64 -13.17
N ASN A 39 -3.93 -0.36 -13.69
CA ASN A 39 -4.39 1.01 -13.93
C ASN A 39 -4.77 1.70 -12.60
N GLN A 40 -5.02 3.01 -12.64
CA GLN A 40 -5.30 3.79 -11.44
C GLN A 40 -6.61 3.42 -10.72
N ASN A 41 -7.63 2.89 -11.43
CA ASN A 41 -8.86 2.42 -10.79
C ASN A 41 -8.59 1.16 -9.96
N ASP A 42 -7.81 0.24 -10.51
CA ASP A 42 -7.42 -0.99 -9.86
C ASP A 42 -6.46 -0.75 -8.68
N VAL A 43 -5.49 0.16 -8.84
CA VAL A 43 -4.63 0.61 -7.74
C VAL A 43 -5.47 1.22 -6.62
N ARG A 44 -6.48 2.04 -6.96
CA ARG A 44 -7.38 2.64 -5.97
C ARG A 44 -8.07 1.58 -5.12
N VAL A 45 -8.57 0.49 -5.72
CA VAL A 45 -9.22 -0.60 -4.97
C VAL A 45 -8.28 -1.18 -3.91
N ILE A 46 -7.04 -1.50 -4.29
CA ILE A 46 -6.05 -2.10 -3.39
C ILE A 46 -5.70 -1.12 -2.25
N VAL A 47 -5.40 0.13 -2.59
CA VAL A 47 -4.95 1.14 -1.64
C VAL A 47 -6.06 1.50 -0.65
N GLU A 48 -7.27 1.72 -1.15
CA GLU A 48 -8.40 2.06 -0.28
C GLU A 48 -8.77 0.92 0.68
N GLU A 49 -8.67 -0.34 0.24
CA GLU A 49 -8.89 -1.48 1.13
C GLU A 49 -7.88 -1.52 2.28
N ILE A 50 -6.60 -1.31 1.96
CA ILE A 50 -5.53 -1.26 2.95
C ILE A 50 -5.75 -0.09 3.92
N MET A 51 -6.05 1.11 3.41
CA MET A 51 -6.26 2.32 4.22
C MET A 51 -7.46 2.23 5.18
N ARG A 52 -8.55 1.56 4.76
CA ARG A 52 -9.77 1.43 5.58
C ARG A 52 -9.68 0.31 6.60
N SER A 53 -8.62 -0.50 6.56
CA SER A 53 -8.43 -1.61 7.48
C SER A 53 -8.10 -1.13 8.89
N PRO A 54 -8.68 -1.74 9.95
CA PRO A 54 -8.22 -1.50 11.32
C PRO A 54 -6.76 -1.95 11.52
N ASN A 55 -6.26 -2.88 10.70
CA ASN A 55 -4.90 -3.41 10.76
C ASN A 55 -3.94 -2.63 9.83
N PHE A 56 -4.30 -1.40 9.44
CA PHE A 56 -3.46 -0.59 8.55
C PHE A 56 -2.05 -0.38 9.13
N LEU A 57 -1.96 -0.04 10.41
CA LEU A 57 -0.69 0.18 11.09
C LEU A 57 0.20 -1.09 11.09
N ASP A 58 -0.40 -2.27 11.27
CA ASP A 58 0.30 -3.54 11.21
C ASP A 58 0.97 -3.76 9.85
N VAL A 59 0.30 -3.37 8.75
CA VAL A 59 0.88 -3.45 7.40
C VAL A 59 2.11 -2.55 7.28
N LEU A 60 2.08 -1.34 7.85
CA LEU A 60 3.21 -0.40 7.79
C LEU A 60 4.40 -0.89 8.61
N GLN A 61 4.14 -1.60 9.69
CA GLN A 61 5.14 -2.13 10.61
C GLN A 61 5.62 -3.54 10.21
N ASP A 62 4.93 -4.25 9.32
CA ASP A 62 5.31 -5.60 8.92
C ASP A 62 6.58 -5.64 8.03
N ARG A 63 7.36 -6.71 8.17
CA ARG A 63 8.61 -6.92 7.42
C ARG A 63 8.42 -7.09 5.90
N PHE A 64 7.21 -7.44 5.45
CA PHE A 64 6.83 -7.53 4.04
C PHE A 64 5.85 -6.41 3.66
N GLY A 65 4.86 -6.14 4.52
CA GLY A 65 3.82 -5.13 4.31
C GLY A 65 4.36 -3.72 4.12
N ASN A 66 5.49 -3.37 4.75
CA ASN A 66 6.11 -2.05 4.57
C ASN A 66 6.49 -1.77 3.10
N TYR A 67 6.84 -2.80 2.32
CA TYR A 67 7.13 -2.65 0.89
C TYR A 67 5.86 -2.42 0.09
N VAL A 68 4.77 -3.12 0.42
CA VAL A 68 3.45 -2.89 -0.18
C VAL A 68 2.98 -1.46 0.07
N ALA A 69 3.14 -0.93 1.28
CA ALA A 69 2.77 0.44 1.61
C ALA A 69 3.60 1.48 0.84
N GLN A 70 4.90 1.25 0.67
CA GLN A 70 5.77 2.09 -0.17
C GLN A 70 5.36 2.04 -1.64
N ARG A 71 5.00 0.87 -2.17
CA ARG A 71 4.49 0.72 -3.55
C ARG A 71 3.13 1.39 -3.73
N ALA A 72 2.26 1.32 -2.73
CA ALA A 72 0.98 2.01 -2.72
C ALA A 72 1.19 3.53 -2.82
N LEU A 73 2.12 4.10 -2.06
CA LEU A 73 2.53 5.50 -2.18
C LEU A 73 3.10 5.82 -3.57
N GLN A 74 3.96 4.94 -4.10
CA GLN A 74 4.64 5.15 -5.37
C GLN A 74 3.69 5.18 -6.57
N TYR A 75 2.69 4.29 -6.60
CA TYR A 75 1.86 4.05 -7.77
C TYR A 75 0.43 4.59 -7.67
N SER A 76 -0.01 5.02 -6.48
CA SER A 76 -1.21 5.84 -6.37
C SER A 76 -0.93 7.27 -6.85
N GLN A 77 -1.96 7.95 -7.37
CA GLN A 77 -1.83 9.30 -7.92
C GLN A 77 -2.88 10.26 -7.35
N GLY A 78 -2.58 11.55 -7.46
CA GLY A 78 -3.50 12.63 -7.10
C GLY A 78 -3.98 12.56 -5.66
N HIS A 79 -5.31 12.69 -5.46
CA HIS A 79 -5.92 12.76 -4.14
C HIS A 79 -5.66 11.49 -3.29
N LEU A 80 -5.70 10.31 -3.91
CA LEU A 80 -5.51 9.03 -3.20
C LEU A 80 -4.11 8.94 -2.57
N CYS A 81 -3.07 9.31 -3.32
CA CYS A 81 -1.69 9.31 -2.83
C CYS A 81 -1.52 10.26 -1.64
N ARG A 82 -2.09 11.47 -1.75
CA ARG A 82 -2.06 12.46 -0.66
C ARG A 82 -2.82 12.00 0.59
N GLN A 83 -3.98 11.36 0.43
CA GLN A 83 -4.73 10.80 1.55
C GLN A 83 -3.94 9.68 2.24
N LEU A 84 -3.34 8.77 1.47
CA LEU A 84 -2.49 7.70 2.00
C LEU A 84 -1.29 8.28 2.76
N ALA A 85 -0.59 9.26 2.18
CA ALA A 85 0.56 9.90 2.81
C ALA A 85 0.18 10.59 4.13
N ASN A 86 -0.90 11.36 4.14
CA ASN A 86 -1.40 12.03 5.35
C ASN A 86 -1.81 11.04 6.43
N LEU A 87 -2.47 9.93 6.06
CA LEU A 87 -2.84 8.88 7.00
C LEU A 87 -1.61 8.18 7.58
N ILE A 88 -0.59 7.88 6.78
CA ILE A 88 0.68 7.33 7.29
C ILE A 88 1.31 8.32 8.27
N ASN A 89 1.32 9.62 7.94
CA ASN A 89 1.90 10.65 8.79
C ASN A 89 1.13 10.85 10.11
N SER A 90 -0.17 10.53 10.18
CA SER A 90 -0.89 10.57 11.46
C SER A 90 -0.41 9.51 12.46
N TYR A 91 0.21 8.43 11.99
CA TYR A 91 0.86 7.40 12.82
C TYR A 91 2.34 7.69 13.11
N HIS A 92 2.75 8.96 13.11
CA HIS A 92 4.15 9.35 13.30
C HIS A 92 4.76 8.75 14.60
N LYS A 93 4.00 8.78 15.70
CA LYS A 93 4.49 8.32 17.01
C LYS A 93 4.86 6.84 16.99
N GLU A 94 4.11 6.04 16.27
CA GLU A 94 4.25 4.59 16.15
C GLU A 94 5.29 4.19 15.11
N LEU A 95 5.48 5.01 14.07
CA LEU A 95 6.33 4.66 12.93
C LEU A 95 7.76 5.19 13.04
N HIS A 96 7.99 6.36 13.64
CA HIS A 96 9.29 7.05 13.57
C HIS A 96 10.47 6.24 14.15
N SER A 97 10.23 5.41 15.17
CA SER A 97 11.22 4.54 15.80
C SER A 97 11.12 3.07 15.38
N HIS A 98 10.11 2.70 14.59
CA HIS A 98 9.90 1.31 14.17
C HIS A 98 10.90 0.90 13.09
N ILE A 99 11.44 -0.33 13.19
CA ILE A 99 12.50 -0.81 12.29
C ILE A 99 12.10 -0.81 10.81
N TYR A 100 10.84 -1.13 10.51
CA TYR A 100 10.26 -1.08 9.16
C TYR A 100 9.45 0.19 8.90
N GLY A 101 8.71 0.65 9.91
CA GLY A 101 7.72 1.72 9.77
C GLY A 101 8.35 3.08 9.47
N LYS A 102 9.56 3.33 9.98
CA LYS A 102 10.29 4.59 9.76
C LYS A 102 10.56 4.89 8.28
N ASN A 103 10.78 3.84 7.48
CA ASN A 103 11.04 3.98 6.04
C ASN A 103 9.77 4.40 5.29
N VAL A 104 8.63 3.80 5.66
CA VAL A 104 7.32 4.14 5.10
C VAL A 104 6.94 5.58 5.46
N LEU A 105 7.13 5.97 6.73
CA LEU A 105 6.90 7.34 7.18
C LEU A 105 7.78 8.36 6.44
N THR A 106 9.06 8.05 6.28
CA THR A 106 10.01 8.91 5.55
C THR A 106 9.58 9.09 4.09
N MET A 107 9.10 8.02 3.45
CA MET A 107 8.58 8.11 2.08
C MET A 107 7.29 8.92 2.01
N ALA A 108 6.35 8.73 2.94
CA ALA A 108 5.09 9.46 2.99
C ALA A 108 5.30 10.97 3.07
N LYS A 109 6.25 11.45 3.89
CA LYS A 109 6.56 12.87 4.04
C LYS A 109 6.90 13.56 2.71
N ARG A 110 7.56 12.86 1.78
CA ARG A 110 7.89 13.38 0.44
C ARG A 110 6.66 13.74 -0.41
N TYR A 111 5.51 13.15 -0.12
CA TYR A 111 4.25 13.40 -0.83
C TYR A 111 3.36 14.44 -0.12
N ILE A 112 3.78 14.93 1.05
CA ILE A 112 3.10 15.97 1.83
C ILE A 112 3.85 17.30 1.66
N GLU A 113 5.18 17.24 1.66
CA GLU A 113 6.07 18.42 1.61
C GLU A 113 6.36 18.91 0.18
N GLY A 114 5.86 18.21 -0.85
CA GLY A 114 5.96 18.58 -2.27
C GLY A 114 4.60 18.84 -2.91
#